data_AF-A0A0A2EEZ9-F1
#
_entry.id   AF-A0A0A2EEZ9-F1
#
_cell.length_a   1.000
_cell.length_b   1.000
_cell.length_c   1.000
_cell.angle_alpha   90.00
_cell.angle_beta   90.00
_cell.angle_gamma   90.00
#
_symmetry.space_group_name_H-M   'P 1'
#
loop_
_entity.id
_entity.type
_entity.pdbx_description
1 polymer ?
#
loop_
_entity_poly.entity_id
_entity_poly.type
_entity_poly.pdbx_seq_one_letter_code
_entity_poly.pdbx_strand_id
1 'polypeptide(L)'
;MGRLLHIGMITLLGIAFVYCTYFLHKGYKNTIVNGKRLIDEAVNSNTRTDKIGIGENLVYVLELIVAILFAIQIMYRGAKFPSATAIIARTIVLIPIMALFNARKRTGKSFITLFASLLFLIFCTMTYFIIGLPVKAPVLTINNTEMRLGHTTVQELMNDGFDIYTLEEHTYAMDYEDFPASDIFVKYSDTMDISIPKGYHRYATKPIPYIVGVLAKNDIPIATVVFYGSMSKEKPLKDCSIIYFNLWDRFISKIRYSKIAIKLNGVDLLAAIEADTMKETFGKKIFRPNKIETEKHYVISWDSNSHHLFYNAYYATIHVDDNYLMNALEFECQIAREAD
;
A
#
# COMPACT_ATOMS: atom_id res chain seq x y z
N MET A 1 1.32 -1.10 -18.49
CA MET A 1 2.67 -0.63 -18.89
C MET A 1 3.45 -0.06 -17.70
N GLY A 2 2.77 0.52 -16.70
CA GLY A 2 3.42 1.13 -15.53
C GLY A 2 4.23 0.14 -14.69
N ARG A 3 3.72 -1.07 -14.44
CA ARG A 3 4.44 -2.08 -13.65
C ARG A 3 5.72 -2.53 -14.34
N LEU A 4 5.67 -2.77 -15.65
CA LEU A 4 6.86 -3.10 -16.45
C LEU A 4 7.90 -1.98 -16.45
N LEU A 5 7.47 -0.71 -16.50
CA LEU A 5 8.38 0.43 -16.39
C LEU A 5 9.10 0.46 -15.03
N HIS A 6 8.38 0.26 -13.93
CA HIS A 6 8.97 0.22 -12.59
C HIS A 6 9.94 -0.97 -12.45
N ILE A 7 9.55 -2.16 -12.92
CA ILE A 7 10.43 -3.34 -12.95
C ILE A 7 11.68 -3.06 -13.78
N GLY A 8 11.53 -2.44 -14.96
CA GLY A 8 12.63 -2.07 -15.84
C GLY A 8 13.59 -1.08 -15.18
N MET A 9 13.08 -0.03 -14.53
CA MET A 9 13.87 0.94 -13.78
C MET A 9 14.67 0.27 -12.66
N ILE A 10 14.03 -0.57 -11.84
CA ILE A 10 14.69 -1.29 -10.74
C ILE A 10 15.75 -2.26 -11.29
N THR A 11 15.45 -2.95 -12.39
CA THR A 11 16.38 -3.87 -13.03
C THR A 11 17.61 -3.14 -13.56
N LEU A 12 17.42 -2.02 -14.28
CA LEU A 12 18.52 -1.19 -14.78
C LEU A 12 19.37 -0.62 -13.64
N LEU A 13 18.73 -0.17 -12.55
CA LEU A 13 19.42 0.31 -11.36
C LEU A 13 20.28 -0.80 -10.73
N GLY A 14 19.74 -2.02 -10.61
CA GLY A 14 20.47 -3.19 -10.11
C GLY A 14 21.68 -3.53 -10.99
N ILE A 15 21.50 -3.54 -12.31
CA ILE A 15 22.58 -3.77 -13.28
C ILE A 15 23.67 -2.70 -13.14
N ALA A 16 23.29 -1.43 -13.03
CA ALA A 16 24.25 -0.34 -12.85
C ALA A 16 25.11 -0.53 -11.60
N PHE A 17 24.52 -0.92 -10.46
CA PHE A 17 25.27 -1.16 -9.22
C PHE A 17 26.18 -2.38 -9.28
N VAL A 18 25.73 -3.47 -9.90
CA VAL A 18 26.58 -4.63 -10.17
C VAL A 18 27.75 -4.23 -11.06
N TYR A 19 27.49 -3.46 -12.11
CA TYR A 19 28.53 -2.97 -13.03
C TYR A 19 29.54 -2.06 -12.32
N CYS A 20 29.09 -1.10 -11.51
CA CYS A 20 29.98 -0.23 -10.73
C CYS A 20 30.88 -1.04 -9.78
N THR A 21 30.31 -2.02 -9.07
CA THR A 21 31.06 -2.89 -8.15
C THR A 21 32.07 -3.75 -8.90
N TYR A 22 31.66 -4.33 -10.03
CA TYR A 22 32.52 -5.14 -10.88
C TYR A 22 33.68 -4.32 -11.47
N PHE A 23 33.40 -3.13 -12.01
CA PHE A 23 34.42 -2.25 -12.59
C PHE A 23 35.45 -1.82 -11.54
N LEU A 24 34.98 -1.46 -10.35
CA LEU A 24 35.86 -1.14 -9.22
C LEU A 24 36.73 -2.35 -8.83
N HIS A 25 36.12 -3.54 -8.71
CA HIS A 25 36.85 -4.76 -8.41
C HIS A 25 37.92 -5.09 -9.46
N LYS A 26 37.56 -5.00 -10.74
CA LYS A 26 38.48 -5.23 -11.87
C LYS A 26 39.63 -4.22 -11.86
N GLY A 27 39.34 -2.94 -11.61
CA GLY A 27 40.35 -1.89 -11.48
C GLY A 27 41.35 -2.22 -10.37
N TYR A 28 40.86 -2.47 -9.15
CA TYR A 28 41.71 -2.81 -8.00
C TYR A 28 42.52 -4.10 -8.18
N LYS A 29 41.96 -5.09 -8.87
CA LYS A 29 42.67 -6.34 -9.18
C LYS A 29 43.81 -6.14 -10.18
N ASN A 30 43.62 -5.24 -11.14
CA ASN A 30 44.55 -5.04 -12.26
C ASN A 30 45.59 -3.93 -11.99
N THR A 31 45.33 -3.01 -11.07
CA THR A 31 46.29 -1.98 -10.68
C THR A 31 47.35 -2.54 -9.74
N ILE A 32 48.63 -2.30 -10.05
CA ILE A 32 49.78 -2.69 -9.22
C ILE A 32 50.33 -1.43 -8.54
N VAL A 33 50.47 -1.48 -7.22
CA VAL A 33 51.08 -0.44 -6.39
C VAL A 33 52.09 -1.12 -5.46
N ASN A 34 53.30 -0.58 -5.36
CA ASN A 34 54.38 -1.16 -4.55
C ASN A 34 54.68 -2.65 -4.86
N GLY A 35 54.56 -3.05 -6.13
CA GLY A 35 54.80 -4.42 -6.58
C GLY A 35 53.69 -5.42 -6.22
N LYS A 36 52.61 -4.99 -5.58
CA LYS A 36 51.45 -5.81 -5.21
C LYS A 36 50.17 -5.28 -5.87
N ARG A 37 49.15 -6.13 -5.98
CA ARG A 37 47.84 -5.69 -6.50
C ARG A 37 47.18 -4.76 -5.49
N LEU A 38 46.57 -3.69 -5.96
CA LEU A 38 45.88 -2.71 -5.12
C LEU A 38 44.77 -3.36 -4.27
N ILE A 39 44.17 -4.46 -4.74
CA ILE A 39 43.19 -5.24 -3.98
C ILE A 39 43.73 -5.84 -2.68
N ASP A 40 45.03 -6.12 -2.62
CA ASP A 40 45.71 -6.72 -1.47
C ASP A 40 46.42 -5.67 -0.59
N GLU A 41 46.65 -4.48 -1.15
CA GLU A 41 47.27 -3.35 -0.45
C GLU A 41 46.30 -2.66 0.51
N ALA A 42 46.86 -1.99 1.52
CA ALA A 42 46.10 -1.16 2.43
C ALA A 42 45.63 0.12 1.72
N VAL A 43 44.34 0.43 1.84
CA VAL A 43 43.73 1.61 1.19
C VAL A 43 43.64 2.85 2.10
N ASN A 44 44.04 2.70 3.36
CA ASN A 44 44.12 3.79 4.33
C ASN A 44 45.30 3.59 5.28
N SER A 45 45.67 4.65 5.99
CA SER A 45 46.82 4.69 6.92
C SER A 45 46.50 4.25 8.35
N ASN A 46 45.27 3.76 8.61
CA ASN A 46 44.89 3.32 9.95
C ASN A 46 45.71 2.07 10.34
N THR A 47 45.96 1.90 11.64
CA THR A 47 46.75 0.80 12.21
C THR A 47 45.89 -0.32 12.78
N ARG A 48 44.62 -0.03 13.13
CA ARG A 48 43.70 -0.99 13.75
C ARG A 48 43.16 -2.00 12.76
N THR A 49 43.35 -3.30 13.01
CA THR A 49 42.89 -4.41 12.15
C THR A 49 41.77 -5.24 12.79
N ASP A 50 41.39 -4.94 14.03
CA ASP A 50 40.32 -5.61 14.75
C ASP A 50 38.97 -5.41 14.06
N LYS A 51 38.05 -6.37 14.24
CA LYS A 51 36.68 -6.23 13.74
C LYS A 51 35.99 -5.07 14.46
N ILE A 52 35.22 -4.29 13.72
CA ILE A 52 34.38 -3.25 14.32
C ILE A 52 33.29 -3.93 15.16
N GLY A 53 33.21 -3.55 16.43
CA GLY A 53 32.19 -4.08 17.35
C GLY A 53 30.78 -3.62 16.94
N ILE A 54 29.75 -4.36 17.37
CA ILE A 54 28.35 -4.04 17.06
C ILE A 54 27.99 -2.61 17.53
N GLY A 55 28.39 -2.24 18.75
CA GLY A 55 28.15 -0.90 19.29
C GLY A 55 28.84 0.22 18.49
N GLU A 56 30.07 -0.02 18.04
CA GLU A 56 30.82 0.95 17.23
C GLU A 56 30.22 1.08 15.81
N ASN A 57 29.76 -0.01 15.21
CA ASN A 57 29.02 0.02 13.94
C ASN A 57 27.72 0.84 14.07
N LEU A 58 27.00 0.71 15.19
CA LEU A 58 25.77 1.49 15.43
C LEU A 58 26.05 3.00 15.46
N VAL A 59 27.17 3.43 16.04
CA VAL A 59 27.56 4.85 16.05
C VAL A 59 27.72 5.39 14.62
N TYR A 60 28.49 4.69 13.77
CA TYR A 60 28.67 5.12 12.38
C TYR A 60 27.37 5.13 11.56
N VAL A 61 26.47 4.17 11.81
CA VAL A 61 25.14 4.15 11.16
C VAL A 61 24.29 5.33 11.63
N LEU A 62 24.28 5.63 12.93
CA LEU A 62 23.55 6.77 13.49
C LEU A 62 24.09 8.11 12.95
N GLU A 63 25.40 8.28 12.88
CA GLU A 63 26.04 9.46 12.28
C GLU A 63 25.61 9.65 10.82
N LEU A 64 25.58 8.56 10.04
CA LEU A 64 25.11 8.59 8.66
C LEU A 64 23.62 8.99 8.57
N ILE A 65 22.77 8.45 9.43
CA ILE A 65 21.34 8.81 9.48
C ILE A 65 21.16 10.30 9.80
N VAL A 66 21.86 10.82 10.82
CA VAL A 66 21.80 12.24 11.21
C VAL A 66 22.27 13.14 10.06
N ALA A 67 23.36 12.77 9.39
CA ALA A 67 23.87 13.50 8.22
C ALA A 67 22.87 13.53 7.07
N ILE A 68 22.20 12.42 6.77
CA ILE A 68 21.16 12.33 5.74
C ILE A 68 19.96 13.22 6.09
N LEU A 69 19.49 13.20 7.34
CA LEU A 69 18.38 14.05 7.79
C LEU A 69 18.71 15.54 7.65
N PHE A 70 19.92 15.94 8.04
CA PHE A 70 20.40 17.32 7.85
C PHE A 70 20.48 17.69 6.37
N ALA A 71 21.02 16.81 5.52
CA ALA A 71 21.10 17.02 4.08
C ALA A 71 19.71 17.25 3.46
N ILE A 72 18.71 16.43 3.82
CA ILE A 72 17.32 16.59 3.38
C ILE A 72 16.76 17.94 3.82
N GLN A 73 16.98 18.34 5.07
CA GLN A 73 16.49 19.60 5.61
C GLN A 73 17.11 20.83 4.91
N ILE A 74 18.41 20.78 4.59
CA ILE A 74 19.11 21.81 3.82
C ILE A 74 18.54 21.90 2.41
N MET A 75 18.34 20.77 1.73
CA MET A 75 17.76 20.75 0.39
C MET A 75 16.31 21.28 0.37
N TYR A 76 15.51 20.93 1.37
CA TYR A 76 14.12 21.40 1.49
C TYR A 76 14.03 22.91 1.74
N ARG A 77 14.83 23.45 2.67
CA ARG A 77 14.86 24.90 2.97
C ARG A 77 15.57 25.73 1.90
N GLY A 78 16.51 25.11 1.21
CA GLY A 78 17.39 25.72 0.22
C GLY A 78 16.88 25.65 -1.22
N ALA A 79 15.58 25.38 -1.44
CA ALA A 79 15.00 25.20 -2.78
C ALA A 79 15.26 26.39 -3.75
N LYS A 80 15.60 27.57 -3.23
CA LYS A 80 15.97 28.76 -4.02
C LYS A 80 17.39 28.73 -4.62
N PHE A 81 18.29 27.88 -4.11
CA PHE A 81 19.67 27.73 -4.60
C PHE A 81 20.09 26.25 -4.66
N PRO A 82 19.54 25.46 -5.59
CA PRO A 82 19.66 24.00 -5.60
C PRO A 82 21.11 23.49 -5.74
N SER A 83 21.95 24.21 -6.49
CA SER A 83 23.35 23.82 -6.75
C SER A 83 24.23 23.99 -5.51
N ALA A 84 24.11 25.12 -4.80
CA ALA A 84 24.89 25.38 -3.59
C ALA A 84 24.48 24.47 -2.43
N THR A 85 23.17 24.19 -2.28
CA THR A 85 22.65 23.33 -1.23
C THR A 85 23.00 21.85 -1.47
N ALA A 86 23.04 21.40 -2.73
CA ALA A 86 23.48 20.05 -3.09
C ALA A 86 24.96 19.80 -2.74
N ILE A 87 25.85 20.78 -2.95
CA ILE A 87 27.27 20.66 -2.60
C ILE A 87 27.44 20.51 -1.07
N ILE A 88 26.75 21.34 -0.29
CA ILE A 88 26.81 21.29 1.17
C ILE A 88 26.24 19.97 1.69
N ALA A 89 25.09 19.53 1.17
CA ALA A 89 24.47 18.25 1.51
C ALA A 89 25.41 17.07 1.22
N ARG A 90 26.08 17.07 0.05
CA ARG A 90 27.06 16.05 -0.31
C ARG A 90 28.21 15.99 0.69
N THR A 91 28.78 17.14 1.07
CA THR A 91 29.90 17.19 2.00
C THR A 91 29.51 16.63 3.37
N ILE A 92 28.33 16.98 3.88
CA ILE A 92 27.82 16.49 5.17
C ILE A 92 27.68 14.97 5.17
N VAL A 93 27.14 14.38 4.10
CA VAL A 93 26.96 12.91 4.00
C VAL A 93 28.29 12.19 3.77
N LEU A 94 29.26 12.82 3.09
CA LEU A 94 30.54 12.19 2.78
C LEU A 94 31.41 11.98 4.02
N ILE A 95 31.33 12.86 5.02
CA ILE A 95 32.11 12.78 6.27
C ILE A 95 31.88 11.45 7.01
N PRO A 96 30.64 11.06 7.39
CA PRO A 96 30.40 9.80 8.11
C PRO A 96 30.71 8.57 7.24
N ILE A 97 30.52 8.65 5.92
CA ILE A 97 30.95 7.58 5.00
C ILE A 97 32.47 7.42 5.11
N MET A 98 33.24 8.50 4.95
CA MET A 98 34.70 8.45 5.08
C MET A 98 35.14 7.96 6.46
N ALA A 99 34.47 8.38 7.53
CA ALA A 99 34.73 7.91 8.89
C ALA A 99 34.55 6.39 9.02
N LEU A 100 33.45 5.84 8.50
CA LEU A 100 33.21 4.39 8.48
C LEU A 100 34.28 3.65 7.69
N PHE A 101 34.61 4.14 6.48
CA PHE A 101 35.65 3.54 5.64
C PHE A 101 37.04 3.63 6.29
N ASN A 102 37.31 4.65 7.10
CA ASN A 102 38.58 4.84 7.80
C ASN A 102 38.61 4.30 9.23
N ALA A 103 37.51 3.72 9.74
CA ALA A 103 37.42 3.19 11.10
C ALA A 103 38.45 2.09 11.41
N ARG A 104 38.90 1.36 10.37
CA ARG A 104 39.90 0.30 10.46
C ARG A 104 40.85 0.37 9.28
N LYS A 105 42.03 -0.25 9.45
CA LYS A 105 42.92 -0.59 8.35
C LYS A 105 42.18 -1.52 7.41
N ARG A 106 42.00 -1.10 6.16
CA ARG A 106 41.29 -1.90 5.15
C ARG A 106 42.21 -2.22 4.00
N THR A 107 42.07 -3.43 3.47
CA THR A 107 42.61 -3.78 2.16
C THR A 107 41.63 -3.37 1.07
N GLY A 108 42.10 -3.31 -0.18
CA GLY A 108 41.22 -3.09 -1.33
C GLY A 108 40.05 -4.09 -1.38
N LYS A 109 40.27 -5.35 -1.01
CA LYS A 109 39.21 -6.36 -0.89
C LYS A 109 38.11 -5.96 0.09
N SER A 110 38.49 -5.58 1.32
CA SER A 110 37.52 -5.17 2.36
C SER A 110 36.82 -3.86 1.99
N PHE A 111 37.53 -2.93 1.35
CA PHE A 111 36.96 -1.70 0.82
C PHE A 111 35.86 -1.97 -0.22
N ILE A 112 36.15 -2.81 -1.22
CA ILE A 112 35.17 -3.18 -2.25
C ILE A 112 33.95 -3.87 -1.64
N THR A 113 34.15 -4.77 -0.67
CA THR A 113 33.04 -5.42 0.03
C THR A 113 32.15 -4.39 0.74
N LEU A 114 32.72 -3.46 1.51
CA LEU A 114 31.91 -2.43 2.17
C LEU A 114 31.20 -1.52 1.16
N PHE A 115 31.90 -1.12 0.09
CA PHE A 115 31.31 -0.31 -0.97
C PHE A 115 30.14 -1.01 -1.66
N ALA A 116 30.28 -2.31 -1.97
CA ALA A 116 29.21 -3.12 -2.51
C ALA A 116 28.01 -3.20 -1.54
N SER A 117 28.26 -3.40 -0.24
CA SER A 117 27.20 -3.39 0.78
C SER A 117 26.49 -2.04 0.86
N LEU A 118 27.22 -0.92 0.79
CA LEU A 118 26.62 0.42 0.78
C LEU A 118 25.76 0.66 -0.47
N LEU A 119 26.24 0.28 -1.66
CA LEU A 119 25.46 0.36 -2.89
C LEU A 119 24.20 -0.51 -2.83
N PHE A 120 24.29 -1.71 -2.24
CA PHE A 120 23.14 -2.58 -2.04
C PHE A 120 22.10 -1.95 -1.08
N LEU A 121 22.54 -1.31 0.01
CA LEU A 121 21.63 -0.58 0.90
C LEU A 121 20.93 0.58 0.18
N ILE A 122 21.66 1.32 -0.65
CA ILE A 122 21.10 2.39 -1.48
C ILE A 122 20.07 1.80 -2.47
N PHE A 123 20.37 0.67 -3.10
CA PHE A 123 19.44 -0.05 -3.98
C PHE A 123 18.14 -0.42 -3.30
N CYS A 124 18.20 -1.06 -2.13
CA CYS A 124 17.02 -1.41 -1.36
C CYS A 124 16.21 -0.18 -0.99
N THR A 125 16.88 0.90 -0.59
CA THR A 125 16.24 2.17 -0.23
C THR A 125 15.52 2.81 -1.42
N MET A 126 16.17 2.88 -2.59
CA MET A 126 15.56 3.39 -3.81
C MET A 126 14.40 2.51 -4.28
N THR A 127 14.54 1.19 -4.20
CA THR A 127 13.47 0.25 -4.53
C THR A 127 12.25 0.46 -3.62
N TYR A 128 12.48 0.65 -2.32
CA TYR A 128 11.43 1.02 -1.36
C TYR A 128 10.76 2.35 -1.71
N PHE A 129 11.51 3.37 -2.10
CA PHE A 129 10.91 4.64 -2.53
C PHE A 129 10.08 4.52 -3.81
N ILE A 130 10.47 3.64 -4.74
CA ILE A 130 9.77 3.41 -6.01
C ILE A 130 8.50 2.58 -5.82
N ILE A 131 8.57 1.47 -5.08
CA ILE A 131 7.45 0.54 -4.91
C ILE A 131 6.58 0.92 -3.70
N GLY A 132 7.21 1.32 -2.60
CA GLY A 132 6.58 1.44 -1.29
C GLY A 132 6.58 0.11 -0.52
N LEU A 133 5.89 0.10 0.61
CA LEU A 133 5.64 -1.12 1.39
C LEU A 133 4.25 -1.68 1.06
N PRO A 134 4.03 -2.98 1.28
CA PRO A 134 2.71 -3.57 1.24
C PRO A 134 1.75 -2.82 2.17
N VAL A 135 0.57 -2.52 1.65
CA VAL A 135 -0.47 -1.84 2.40
C VAL A 135 -1.19 -2.84 3.30
N LYS A 136 -1.31 -2.52 4.59
CA LYS A 136 -2.19 -3.27 5.50
C LYS A 136 -3.63 -2.98 5.12
N ALA A 137 -4.38 -4.01 4.74
CA ALA A 137 -5.81 -3.89 4.43
C ALA A 137 -6.56 -3.22 5.60
N PRO A 138 -7.49 -2.30 5.34
CA PRO A 138 -8.40 -1.79 6.37
C PRO A 138 -9.37 -2.91 6.81
N VAL A 139 -9.89 -2.79 8.02
CA VAL A 139 -10.90 -3.69 8.59
C VAL A 139 -12.24 -2.99 8.55
N LEU A 140 -13.20 -3.56 7.85
CA LEU A 140 -14.61 -3.22 7.99
C LEU A 140 -15.23 -4.25 8.93
N THR A 141 -15.67 -3.84 10.10
CA THR A 141 -16.32 -4.72 11.07
C THR A 141 -17.82 -4.51 10.99
N ILE A 142 -18.58 -5.58 10.77
CA ILE A 142 -20.05 -5.57 10.85
C ILE A 142 -20.46 -6.45 12.02
N ASN A 143 -21.06 -5.85 13.05
CA ASN A 143 -21.23 -6.45 14.37
C ASN A 143 -19.88 -6.93 14.94
N ASN A 144 -19.65 -8.25 14.94
CA ASN A 144 -18.42 -8.88 15.41
C ASN A 144 -17.59 -9.52 14.29
N THR A 145 -18.05 -9.45 13.05
CA THR A 145 -17.36 -10.04 11.89
C THR A 145 -16.41 -9.03 11.28
N GLU A 146 -15.13 -9.39 11.18
CA GLU A 146 -14.13 -8.61 10.47
C GLU A 146 -14.11 -8.98 8.98
N MET A 147 -14.25 -7.98 8.12
CA MET A 147 -14.14 -8.11 6.68
C MET A 147 -12.99 -7.27 6.15
N ARG A 148 -12.21 -7.84 5.24
CA ARG A 148 -11.12 -7.19 4.51
C ARG A 148 -11.37 -7.34 3.02
N LEU A 149 -11.58 -6.23 2.33
CA LEU A 149 -11.83 -6.26 0.89
C LEU A 149 -10.64 -6.88 0.13
N GLY A 150 -10.92 -7.71 -0.87
CA GLY A 150 -9.95 -8.47 -1.64
C GLY A 150 -9.35 -9.68 -0.90
N HIS A 151 -9.80 -9.98 0.33
CA HIS A 151 -9.30 -11.10 1.13
C HIS A 151 -10.42 -11.98 1.68
N THR A 152 -11.39 -11.39 2.39
CA THR A 152 -12.51 -12.14 2.98
C THR A 152 -13.38 -12.72 1.89
N THR A 153 -13.61 -14.03 1.95
CA THR A 153 -14.39 -14.76 0.94
C THR A 153 -15.88 -14.72 1.23
N VAL A 154 -16.69 -14.96 0.19
CA VAL A 154 -18.14 -15.13 0.30
C VAL A 154 -18.49 -16.26 1.27
N GLN A 155 -17.80 -17.41 1.19
CA GLN A 155 -18.01 -18.53 2.10
C GLN A 155 -17.72 -18.16 3.57
N GLU A 156 -16.65 -17.42 3.83
CA GLU A 156 -16.33 -16.94 5.19
C GLU A 156 -17.45 -16.05 5.73
N LEU A 157 -17.99 -15.14 4.92
CA LEU A 157 -19.12 -14.29 5.33
C LEU A 157 -20.39 -15.12 5.58
N MET A 158 -20.68 -16.11 4.75
CA MET A 158 -21.83 -17.00 4.96
C MET A 158 -21.69 -17.80 6.25
N ASN A 159 -20.49 -18.29 6.57
CA ASN A 159 -20.22 -18.99 7.82
C ASN A 159 -20.43 -18.08 9.05
N ASP A 160 -20.22 -16.77 8.88
CA ASP A 160 -20.47 -15.72 9.89
C ASP A 160 -21.94 -15.25 9.93
N GLY A 161 -22.82 -15.96 9.23
CA GLY A 161 -24.27 -15.73 9.21
C GLY A 161 -24.69 -14.52 8.38
N PHE A 162 -23.91 -14.16 7.35
CA PHE A 162 -24.35 -13.20 6.34
C PHE A 162 -25.07 -13.90 5.19
N ASP A 163 -26.07 -13.22 4.67
CA ASP A 163 -26.78 -13.62 3.47
C ASP A 163 -26.20 -12.88 2.27
N ILE A 164 -26.09 -13.60 1.16
CA ILE A 164 -25.56 -13.06 -0.10
C ILE A 164 -26.68 -13.18 -1.12
N TYR A 165 -27.13 -12.06 -1.66
CA TYR A 165 -28.12 -12.06 -2.73
C TYR A 165 -27.43 -11.70 -4.04
N THR A 166 -27.59 -12.55 -5.04
CA THR A 166 -26.99 -12.35 -6.36
C THR A 166 -27.96 -11.64 -7.29
N LEU A 167 -27.41 -10.91 -8.25
CA LEU A 167 -28.15 -10.18 -9.27
C LEU A 167 -27.70 -10.68 -10.63
N GLU A 168 -28.61 -11.26 -11.41
CA GLU A 168 -28.30 -11.67 -12.78
C GLU A 168 -28.03 -10.46 -13.68
N GLU A 169 -28.77 -9.36 -13.50
CA GLU A 169 -28.47 -8.08 -14.11
C GLU A 169 -28.54 -6.97 -13.05
N HIS A 170 -27.49 -6.16 -12.96
CA HIS A 170 -27.48 -4.99 -12.09
C HIS A 170 -27.70 -3.71 -12.88
N THR A 171 -28.60 -2.87 -12.40
CA THR A 171 -28.86 -1.53 -12.94
C THR A 171 -28.74 -0.49 -11.84
N TYR A 172 -28.28 0.71 -12.19
CA TYR A 172 -28.14 1.82 -11.24
C TYR A 172 -29.48 2.34 -10.69
N ALA A 173 -30.60 2.00 -11.33
CA ALA A 173 -31.96 2.41 -10.94
C ALA A 173 -32.71 1.33 -10.16
N MET A 174 -32.00 0.33 -9.62
CA MET A 174 -32.61 -0.79 -8.90
C MET A 174 -33.35 -0.30 -7.64
N ASP A 175 -34.58 -0.78 -7.47
CA ASP A 175 -35.38 -0.55 -6.29
C ASP A 175 -35.05 -1.61 -5.22
N TYR A 176 -34.96 -1.16 -3.97
CA TYR A 176 -34.66 -2.00 -2.80
C TYR A 176 -35.76 -1.90 -1.73
N GLU A 177 -36.87 -1.22 -2.00
CA GLU A 177 -38.00 -1.13 -1.06
C GLU A 177 -38.56 -2.52 -0.73
N ASP A 178 -38.76 -3.35 -1.76
CA ASP A 178 -39.29 -4.72 -1.65
C ASP A 178 -38.21 -5.77 -1.34
N PHE A 179 -37.00 -5.39 -0.95
CA PHE A 179 -35.98 -6.35 -0.54
C PHE A 179 -36.32 -6.99 0.81
N PRO A 180 -36.18 -8.33 0.98
CA PRO A 180 -35.74 -9.33 0.00
C PRO A 180 -36.90 -10.07 -0.71
N ALA A 181 -38.14 -9.57 -0.61
CA ALA A 181 -39.33 -10.23 -1.15
C ALA A 181 -39.41 -10.21 -2.69
N SER A 182 -38.70 -9.28 -3.35
CA SER A 182 -38.58 -9.24 -4.81
C SER A 182 -37.81 -10.44 -5.36
N ASP A 183 -38.28 -10.97 -6.49
CA ASP A 183 -37.67 -12.07 -7.26
C ASP A 183 -36.33 -11.70 -7.93
N ILE A 184 -36.01 -10.41 -8.00
CA ILE A 184 -34.75 -9.88 -8.54
C ILE A 184 -33.56 -10.30 -7.65
N PHE A 185 -33.78 -10.42 -6.34
CA PHE A 185 -32.74 -10.74 -5.37
C PHE A 185 -32.76 -12.23 -5.06
N VAL A 186 -31.87 -12.99 -5.71
CA VAL A 186 -31.79 -14.44 -5.49
C VAL A 186 -30.81 -14.71 -4.35
N LYS A 187 -31.32 -15.23 -3.22
CA LYS A 187 -30.47 -15.64 -2.09
C LYS A 187 -29.56 -16.79 -2.50
N TYR A 188 -28.26 -16.55 -2.49
CA TYR A 188 -27.24 -17.52 -2.86
C TYR A 188 -27.18 -18.68 -1.87
N SER A 189 -27.07 -19.90 -2.40
CA SER A 189 -26.72 -21.11 -1.65
C SER A 189 -25.51 -21.78 -2.27
N ASP A 190 -24.78 -22.55 -1.48
CA ASP A 190 -23.61 -23.33 -1.92
C ASP A 190 -23.93 -24.41 -2.97
N THR A 191 -25.20 -24.75 -3.13
CA THR A 191 -25.74 -25.60 -4.19
C THR A 191 -25.89 -24.92 -5.54
N MET A 192 -25.82 -23.57 -5.60
CA MET A 192 -25.90 -22.82 -6.85
C MET A 192 -24.57 -22.82 -7.59
N ASP A 193 -24.59 -23.16 -8.87
CA ASP A 193 -23.42 -23.14 -9.74
C ASP A 193 -23.21 -21.75 -10.37
N ILE A 194 -22.77 -20.80 -9.54
CA ILE A 194 -22.43 -19.44 -9.97
C ILE A 194 -20.92 -19.27 -9.97
N SER A 195 -20.38 -18.85 -11.11
CA SER A 195 -18.96 -18.57 -11.27
C SER A 195 -18.74 -17.13 -11.74
N ILE A 196 -17.72 -16.49 -11.16
CA ILE A 196 -17.36 -15.09 -11.43
C ILE A 196 -16.22 -15.07 -12.45
N PRO A 197 -16.37 -14.33 -13.57
CA PRO A 197 -15.39 -14.33 -14.64
C PRO A 197 -14.05 -13.76 -14.18
N LYS A 198 -12.99 -14.19 -14.87
CA LYS A 198 -11.64 -13.66 -14.64
C LYS A 198 -11.57 -12.17 -14.92
N GLY A 199 -10.70 -11.46 -14.21
CA GLY A 199 -10.43 -10.04 -14.41
C GLY A 199 -10.97 -9.16 -13.29
N TYR A 200 -10.66 -7.86 -13.37
CA TYR A 200 -11.15 -6.86 -12.44
C TYR A 200 -12.26 -6.04 -13.11
N HIS A 201 -13.48 -6.08 -12.56
CA HIS A 201 -14.69 -5.64 -13.26
C HIS A 201 -15.49 -4.56 -12.53
N ARG A 202 -14.86 -3.82 -11.60
CA ARG A 202 -15.56 -2.78 -10.83
C ARG A 202 -16.22 -1.71 -11.72
N TYR A 203 -15.57 -1.37 -12.84
CA TYR A 203 -15.98 -0.31 -13.78
C TYR A 203 -16.43 -0.88 -15.12
N ALA A 204 -17.01 -2.10 -15.14
CA ALA A 204 -17.47 -2.72 -16.37
C ALA A 204 -18.52 -1.82 -17.06
N THR A 205 -18.25 -1.47 -18.33
CA THR A 205 -19.15 -0.66 -19.16
C THR A 205 -20.37 -1.44 -19.64
N LYS A 206 -20.37 -2.75 -19.47
CA LYS A 206 -21.49 -3.66 -19.73
C LYS A 206 -21.83 -4.42 -18.45
N PRO A 207 -23.12 -4.67 -18.17
CA PRO A 207 -23.51 -5.54 -17.08
C PRO A 207 -22.86 -6.91 -17.23
N ILE A 208 -22.20 -7.38 -16.17
CA ILE A 208 -21.68 -8.74 -16.09
C ILE A 208 -22.55 -9.47 -15.08
N PRO A 209 -23.19 -10.58 -15.47
CA PRO A 209 -24.07 -11.30 -14.56
C PRO A 209 -23.40 -11.71 -13.27
N TYR A 210 -24.14 -11.61 -12.17
CA TYR A 210 -23.77 -12.09 -10.83
C TYR A 210 -22.54 -11.42 -10.21
N ILE A 211 -21.92 -10.44 -10.86
CA ILE A 211 -20.72 -9.78 -10.33
C ILE A 211 -21.04 -8.78 -9.22
N VAL A 212 -22.27 -8.28 -9.22
CA VAL A 212 -22.82 -7.42 -8.18
C VAL A 212 -23.81 -8.24 -7.37
N GLY A 213 -23.77 -8.07 -6.06
CA GLY A 213 -24.76 -8.64 -5.15
C GLY A 213 -25.12 -7.69 -4.03
N VAL A 214 -25.96 -8.17 -3.13
CA VAL A 214 -26.31 -7.50 -1.88
C VAL A 214 -25.81 -8.35 -0.72
N LEU A 215 -25.02 -7.75 0.15
CA LEU A 215 -24.70 -8.32 1.45
C LEU A 215 -25.83 -7.97 2.41
N ALA A 216 -26.40 -8.96 3.06
CA ALA A 216 -27.46 -8.80 4.04
C ALA A 216 -27.14 -9.57 5.33
N LYS A 217 -27.85 -9.24 6.40
CA LYS A 217 -27.81 -9.99 7.65
C LYS A 217 -29.19 -10.03 8.25
N ASN A 218 -29.71 -11.24 8.52
CA ASN A 218 -31.09 -11.44 8.95
C ASN A 218 -32.08 -10.75 8.01
N ASP A 219 -31.90 -10.96 6.69
CA ASP A 219 -32.72 -10.36 5.63
C ASP A 219 -32.71 -8.80 5.58
N ILE A 220 -31.85 -8.13 6.36
CA ILE A 220 -31.65 -6.68 6.31
C ILE A 220 -30.51 -6.38 5.34
N PRO A 221 -30.73 -5.59 4.27
CA PRO A 221 -29.69 -5.22 3.33
C PRO A 221 -28.69 -4.28 3.99
N ILE A 222 -27.40 -4.57 3.83
CA ILE A 222 -26.31 -3.79 4.40
C ILE A 222 -25.63 -2.95 3.32
N ALA A 223 -25.24 -3.59 2.21
CA ALA A 223 -24.49 -2.94 1.15
C ALA A 223 -24.64 -3.69 -0.18
N THR A 224 -24.50 -2.95 -1.29
CA THR A 224 -24.19 -3.56 -2.57
C THR A 224 -22.70 -3.88 -2.62
N VAL A 225 -22.37 -5.03 -3.19
CA VAL A 225 -21.01 -5.57 -3.20
C VAL A 225 -20.60 -6.02 -4.58
N VAL A 226 -19.31 -5.91 -4.90
CA VAL A 226 -18.75 -6.46 -6.15
C VAL A 226 -17.83 -7.62 -5.81
N PHE A 227 -18.07 -8.76 -6.46
CA PHE A 227 -17.28 -9.98 -6.28
C PHE A 227 -16.07 -10.01 -7.23
N TYR A 228 -14.99 -10.61 -6.75
CA TYR A 228 -13.76 -10.83 -7.48
C TYR A 228 -13.18 -12.21 -7.18
N GLY A 229 -13.00 -13.01 -8.22
CA GLY A 229 -12.41 -14.34 -8.14
C GLY A 229 -10.89 -14.34 -8.34
N SER A 230 -10.46 -14.02 -9.56
CA SER A 230 -9.04 -13.99 -9.93
C SER A 230 -8.82 -13.19 -11.21
N MET A 231 -7.59 -12.70 -11.42
CA MET A 231 -7.23 -12.03 -12.67
C MET A 231 -7.11 -13.00 -13.85
N SER A 232 -6.72 -14.26 -13.60
CA SER A 232 -6.32 -15.19 -14.68
C SER A 232 -7.36 -16.26 -15.00
N LYS A 233 -8.24 -16.58 -14.05
CA LYS A 233 -9.24 -17.65 -14.20
C LYS A 233 -10.55 -17.30 -13.52
N GLU A 234 -11.61 -17.91 -14.03
CA GLU A 234 -12.91 -17.90 -13.39
C GLU A 234 -12.87 -18.67 -12.07
N LYS A 235 -13.76 -18.30 -11.15
CA LYS A 235 -13.82 -18.88 -9.81
C LYS A 235 -15.27 -18.99 -9.33
N PRO A 236 -15.65 -20.08 -8.62
CA PRO A 236 -16.96 -20.17 -7.98
C PRO A 236 -17.19 -18.99 -7.02
N LEU A 237 -18.44 -18.49 -6.95
CA LEU A 237 -18.80 -17.32 -6.14
C LEU A 237 -18.43 -17.49 -4.67
N LYS A 238 -18.67 -18.67 -4.07
CA LYS A 238 -18.30 -18.97 -2.68
C LYS A 238 -16.83 -18.71 -2.36
N ASP A 239 -15.93 -18.90 -3.33
CA ASP A 239 -14.50 -18.70 -3.14
C ASP A 239 -14.05 -17.29 -3.54
N CYS A 240 -14.94 -16.45 -4.06
CA CYS A 240 -14.64 -15.07 -4.45
C CYS A 240 -14.55 -14.17 -3.22
N SER A 241 -13.79 -13.09 -3.35
CA SER A 241 -13.70 -12.02 -2.35
C SER A 241 -14.53 -10.82 -2.76
N ILE A 242 -14.88 -9.96 -1.82
CA ILE A 242 -15.53 -8.68 -2.10
C ILE A 242 -14.48 -7.61 -2.33
N ILE A 243 -14.54 -6.88 -3.44
CA ILE A 243 -13.61 -5.78 -3.77
C ILE A 243 -14.25 -4.40 -3.73
N TYR A 244 -15.57 -4.34 -3.60
CA TYR A 244 -16.30 -3.10 -3.43
C TYR A 244 -17.46 -3.31 -2.48
N PHE A 245 -17.65 -2.36 -1.59
CA PHE A 245 -18.70 -2.33 -0.60
C PHE A 245 -19.31 -0.93 -0.65
N ASN A 246 -20.57 -0.84 -1.05
CA ASN A 246 -21.29 0.42 -1.13
C ASN A 246 -22.57 0.37 -0.33
N LEU A 247 -22.59 1.19 0.72
CA LEU A 247 -23.69 1.34 1.63
C LEU A 247 -24.35 2.68 1.33
N TRP A 248 -25.59 2.59 0.83
CA TRP A 248 -26.42 3.73 0.46
C TRP A 248 -27.30 4.19 1.62
N ASP A 249 -27.73 5.44 1.57
CA ASP A 249 -28.62 6.09 2.54
C ASP A 249 -29.87 5.26 2.87
N ARG A 250 -30.49 4.65 1.85
CA ARG A 250 -31.69 3.82 1.97
C ARG A 250 -31.51 2.59 2.85
N PHE A 251 -30.30 2.07 2.99
CA PHE A 251 -30.01 0.94 3.89
C PHE A 251 -29.79 1.41 5.33
N ILE A 252 -29.24 2.61 5.52
CA ILE A 252 -28.80 3.12 6.83
C ILE A 252 -29.93 3.15 7.84
N SER A 253 -31.11 3.61 7.45
CA SER A 253 -32.27 3.67 8.36
C SER A 253 -32.65 2.27 8.88
N LYS A 254 -32.69 1.26 8.01
CA LYS A 254 -32.97 -0.14 8.38
C LYS A 254 -31.86 -0.73 9.24
N ILE A 255 -30.59 -0.44 8.92
CA ILE A 255 -29.40 -0.88 9.69
C ILE A 255 -29.43 -0.30 11.11
N ARG A 256 -29.69 1.01 11.26
CA ARG A 256 -29.79 1.71 12.55
C ARG A 256 -30.92 1.13 13.40
N TYR A 257 -32.11 0.96 12.83
CA TYR A 257 -33.26 0.38 13.51
C TYR A 257 -32.95 -1.04 14.03
N SER A 258 -32.24 -1.82 13.22
CA SER A 258 -31.89 -3.21 13.51
C SER A 258 -30.65 -3.36 14.39
N LYS A 259 -30.05 -2.25 14.85
CA LYS A 259 -28.87 -2.20 15.73
C LYS A 259 -27.66 -2.96 15.18
N ILE A 260 -27.52 -3.03 13.86
CA ILE A 260 -26.31 -3.58 13.22
C ILE A 260 -25.20 -2.54 13.39
N ALA A 261 -24.09 -2.91 14.02
CA ALA A 261 -22.93 -2.04 14.17
C ALA A 261 -22.05 -2.11 12.91
N ILE A 262 -21.54 -0.97 12.44
CA ILE A 262 -20.61 -0.90 11.31
C ILE A 262 -19.43 -0.03 11.70
N LYS A 263 -18.21 -0.58 11.62
CA LYS A 263 -16.98 0.11 11.99
C LYS A 263 -15.91 0.01 10.93
N LEU A 264 -15.19 1.10 10.68
CA LEU A 264 -14.00 1.10 9.81
C LEU A 264 -12.75 1.37 10.64
N ASN A 265 -11.84 0.39 10.69
CA ASN A 265 -10.68 0.39 11.58
C ASN A 265 -11.03 0.76 13.04
N GLY A 266 -12.19 0.31 13.51
CA GLY A 266 -12.67 0.57 14.87
C GLY A 266 -13.51 1.84 15.04
N VAL A 267 -13.51 2.77 14.09
CA VAL A 267 -14.38 3.96 14.13
C VAL A 267 -15.81 3.54 13.83
N ASP A 268 -16.74 3.85 14.74
CA ASP A 268 -18.17 3.61 14.55
C ASP A 268 -18.73 4.56 13.49
N LEU A 269 -19.16 4.01 12.37
CA LEU A 269 -19.68 4.78 11.24
C LEU A 269 -21.15 5.16 11.40
N LEU A 270 -21.87 4.54 12.33
CA LEU A 270 -23.27 4.88 12.62
C LEU A 270 -23.38 5.91 13.75
N ALA A 271 -22.33 6.12 14.54
CA ALA A 271 -22.23 7.27 15.44
C ALA A 271 -22.02 8.59 14.65
N ALA A 272 -22.13 9.72 15.35
CA ALA A 272 -21.70 11.01 14.79
C ALA A 272 -20.18 10.98 14.56
N ILE A 273 -19.74 11.37 13.36
CA ILE A 273 -18.34 11.29 12.95
C ILE A 273 -17.59 12.52 13.44
N GLU A 274 -16.80 12.33 14.50
CA GLU A 274 -15.95 13.36 15.08
C GLU A 274 -14.63 13.52 14.32
N ALA A 275 -14.27 14.78 14.00
CA ALA A 275 -13.06 15.07 13.24
C ALA A 275 -11.78 14.63 13.95
N ASP A 276 -11.74 14.71 15.28
CA ASP A 276 -10.58 14.31 16.09
C ASP A 276 -10.38 12.80 16.08
N THR A 277 -11.45 12.01 16.26
CA THR A 277 -11.40 10.53 16.14
C THR A 277 -10.93 10.09 14.77
N MET A 278 -11.44 10.73 13.71
CA MET A 278 -11.00 10.46 12.34
C MET A 278 -9.50 10.72 12.20
N LYS A 279 -9.04 11.91 12.63
CA LYS A 279 -7.62 12.30 12.55
C LYS A 279 -6.71 11.40 13.38
N GLU A 280 -7.14 10.96 14.55
CA GLU A 280 -6.40 10.02 15.39
C GLU A 280 -6.26 8.65 14.70
N THR A 281 -7.35 8.12 14.14
CA THR A 281 -7.38 6.78 13.56
C THR A 281 -6.67 6.72 12.21
N PHE A 282 -6.95 7.67 11.32
CA PHE A 282 -6.51 7.61 9.92
C PHE A 282 -5.32 8.54 9.64
N GLY A 283 -5.16 9.62 10.41
CA GLY A 283 -4.02 10.53 10.33
C GLY A 283 -3.78 11.08 8.93
N LYS A 284 -2.55 10.91 8.42
CA LYS A 284 -2.14 11.38 7.08
C LYS A 284 -2.85 10.67 5.91
N LYS A 285 -3.63 9.63 6.17
CA LYS A 285 -4.41 8.91 5.15
C LYS A 285 -5.68 9.63 4.75
N ILE A 286 -6.15 10.57 5.57
CA ILE A 286 -7.33 11.36 5.27
C ILE A 286 -6.95 12.46 4.29
N PHE A 287 -7.66 12.47 3.18
CA PHE A 287 -7.77 13.63 2.33
C PHE A 287 -9.18 14.21 2.49
N ARG A 288 -9.26 15.47 2.90
CA ARG A 288 -10.51 16.24 2.83
C ARG A 288 -10.34 17.19 1.66
N PRO A 289 -11.04 17.00 0.52
CA PRO A 289 -10.97 17.96 -0.56
C PRO A 289 -11.46 19.32 -0.05
N ASN A 290 -10.57 20.32 -0.05
CA ASN A 290 -10.97 21.71 0.14
C ASN A 290 -11.60 22.20 -1.16
N LYS A 291 -12.89 22.60 -1.13
CA LYS A 291 -13.43 23.86 -1.70
C LYS A 291 -14.94 23.91 -2.01
N ILE A 292 -15.73 22.88 -1.73
CA ILE A 292 -17.19 22.97 -1.91
C ILE A 292 -17.84 22.73 -0.54
N GLU A 293 -18.32 23.81 0.10
CA GLU A 293 -18.91 23.80 1.46
C GLU A 293 -20.07 22.80 1.64
N THR A 294 -20.67 22.32 0.54
CA THR A 294 -21.87 21.47 0.55
C THR A 294 -21.59 19.97 0.62
N GLU A 295 -20.36 19.50 0.35
CA GLU A 295 -20.05 18.07 0.38
C GLU A 295 -19.18 17.72 1.58
N LYS A 296 -19.81 17.46 2.73
CA LYS A 296 -19.11 16.95 3.92
C LYS A 296 -18.79 15.47 3.71
N HIS A 297 -17.59 15.18 3.21
CA HIS A 297 -17.11 13.80 3.10
C HIS A 297 -15.65 13.65 3.53
N TYR A 298 -15.29 12.44 3.96
CA TYR A 298 -13.93 12.02 4.27
C TYR A 298 -13.46 11.03 3.21
N VAL A 299 -12.38 11.36 2.49
CA VAL A 299 -11.70 10.41 1.61
C VAL A 299 -10.50 9.84 2.36
N ILE A 300 -10.39 8.53 2.43
CA ILE A 300 -9.31 7.83 3.11
C ILE A 300 -8.63 6.92 2.11
N SER A 301 -7.31 7.04 1.98
CA SER A 301 -6.52 6.19 1.09
C SER A 301 -5.47 5.39 1.86
N TRP A 302 -5.43 4.09 1.59
CA TRP A 302 -4.33 3.21 1.98
C TRP A 302 -3.66 2.74 0.71
N ASP A 303 -2.54 3.37 0.38
CA ASP A 303 -1.86 3.13 -0.87
C ASP A 303 -0.32 3.08 -0.68
N SER A 304 0.36 2.43 -1.61
CA SER A 304 1.81 2.44 -1.73
C SER A 304 2.28 3.55 -2.68
N ASN A 305 3.58 3.80 -2.75
CA ASN A 305 4.14 4.78 -3.70
C ASN A 305 3.92 4.36 -5.16
N SER A 306 3.67 3.07 -5.40
CA SER A 306 3.38 2.50 -6.72
C SER A 306 1.90 2.34 -7.00
N HIS A 307 1.05 3.00 -6.20
CA HIS A 307 -0.39 2.79 -6.26
C HIS A 307 -0.75 1.31 -6.09
N HIS A 308 -1.68 0.83 -6.91
CA HIS A 308 -2.06 -0.58 -6.98
C HIS A 308 -1.24 -1.39 -8.02
N LEU A 309 -0.04 -0.97 -8.41
CA LEU A 309 0.74 -1.71 -9.41
C LEU A 309 1.36 -2.99 -8.83
N PHE A 310 1.85 -2.94 -7.59
CA PHE A 310 2.54 -4.06 -6.93
C PHE A 310 1.79 -4.60 -5.71
N TYR A 311 1.02 -3.76 -5.03
CA TYR A 311 0.21 -4.12 -3.87
C TYR A 311 -1.24 -3.71 -4.08
N ASN A 312 -2.15 -4.26 -3.30
CA ASN A 312 -3.53 -3.75 -3.32
C ASN A 312 -3.55 -2.34 -2.72
N ALA A 313 -4.41 -1.48 -3.26
CA ALA A 313 -4.72 -0.20 -2.67
C ALA A 313 -6.18 -0.18 -2.21
N TYR A 314 -6.48 0.65 -1.21
CA TYR A 314 -7.80 0.74 -0.62
C TYR A 314 -8.22 2.20 -0.53
N TYR A 315 -9.49 2.47 -0.85
CA TYR A 315 -10.04 3.81 -0.80
C TYR A 315 -11.42 3.75 -0.15
N ALA A 316 -11.68 4.63 0.80
CA ALA A 316 -12.98 4.78 1.43
C ALA A 316 -13.45 6.24 1.33
N THR A 317 -14.68 6.44 0.90
CA THR A 317 -15.36 7.73 0.93
C THR A 317 -16.54 7.62 1.89
N ILE A 318 -16.48 8.36 2.98
CA ILE A 318 -17.56 8.45 3.96
C ILE A 318 -18.28 9.77 3.74
N HIS A 319 -19.53 9.71 3.29
CA HIS A 319 -20.39 10.87 3.14
C HIS A 319 -21.15 11.11 4.44
N VAL A 320 -21.20 12.36 4.91
CA VAL A 320 -21.90 12.74 6.13
C VAL A 320 -22.91 13.86 5.87
N ASP A 321 -23.99 13.84 6.64
CA ASP A 321 -25.02 14.88 6.64
C ASP A 321 -24.61 16.10 7.48
N ASP A 322 -25.54 17.03 7.67
CA ASP A 322 -25.32 18.22 8.47
C ASP A 322 -25.12 17.98 9.97
N ASN A 323 -25.60 16.83 10.45
CA ASN A 323 -25.43 16.37 11.83
C ASN A 323 -24.19 15.49 12.01
N TYR A 324 -23.31 15.40 11.00
CA TYR A 324 -22.13 14.54 10.97
C TYR A 324 -22.47 13.04 11.06
N LEU A 325 -23.70 12.66 10.73
CA LEU A 325 -24.09 11.26 10.62
C LEU A 325 -23.76 10.76 9.22
N MET A 326 -23.16 9.58 9.11
CA MET A 326 -22.92 8.96 7.82
C MET A 326 -24.25 8.74 7.09
N ASN A 327 -24.30 9.17 5.82
CA ASN A 327 -25.41 8.90 4.90
C ASN A 327 -25.01 8.00 3.71
N ALA A 328 -23.71 7.82 3.43
CA ALA A 328 -23.22 6.79 2.53
C ALA A 328 -21.77 6.40 2.84
N LEU A 329 -21.41 5.17 2.48
CA LEU A 329 -20.03 4.69 2.48
C LEU A 329 -19.74 3.99 1.16
N GLU A 330 -18.72 4.47 0.47
CA GLU A 330 -18.07 3.73 -0.61
C GLU A 330 -16.73 3.22 -0.11
N PHE A 331 -16.51 1.91 -0.14
CA PHE A 331 -15.26 1.30 0.24
C PHE A 331 -14.80 0.33 -0.85
N GLU A 332 -13.61 0.57 -1.40
CA GLU A 332 -13.06 -0.18 -2.50
C GLU A 332 -11.66 -0.74 -2.23
N CYS A 333 -11.39 -1.87 -2.88
CA CYS A 333 -10.09 -2.47 -3.03
C CYS A 333 -9.72 -2.48 -4.53
N GLN A 334 -8.64 -1.77 -4.86
CA GLN A 334 -7.96 -1.92 -6.14
C GLN A 334 -6.99 -3.09 -6.02
N ILE A 335 -7.28 -4.19 -6.72
CA ILE A 335 -6.39 -5.36 -6.77
C ILE A 335 -5.10 -4.98 -7.49
N ALA A 336 -3.96 -5.51 -7.00
CA ALA A 336 -2.65 -5.29 -7.59
C ALA A 336 -2.63 -5.66 -9.09
N ARG A 337 -2.58 -4.67 -9.98
CA ARG A 337 -2.63 -4.84 -11.44
C ARG A 337 -2.09 -3.61 -12.17
N GLU A 338 -1.95 -3.72 -13.49
CA GLU A 338 -1.77 -2.55 -14.36
C GLU A 338 -3.08 -1.78 -14.44
N ALA A 339 -3.04 -0.45 -14.36
CA ALA A 339 -4.23 0.37 -14.60
C ALA A 339 -4.78 0.09 -16.00
N ASP A 340 -6.11 -0.04 -16.08
CA ASP A 340 -6.86 -0.35 -17.30
C ASP A 340 -6.84 0.80 -18.32
#